data_AF-A0ABD7P5K8-F1
#
_entry.id   AF-A0ABD7P5K8-F1
#
_cell.length_a   1.000
_cell.length_b   1.000
_cell.length_c   1.000
_cell.angle_alpha   90.00
_cell.angle_beta   90.00
_cell.angle_gamma   90.00
#
_symmetry.space_group_name_H-M   'P 1'
#
loop_
_entity.id
_entity.type
_entity.pdbx_description
1 polymer ?
#
loop_
_entity_poly.entity_id
_entity_poly.type
_entity_poly.pdbx_seq_one_letter_code
_entity_poly.pdbx_strand_id
1 'polypeptide(L)'
;MAQRTKKYTVRFYKARYGADGKAGCLWDLLSPLAAKDSLAKVMPAGDTAYQLRGITLSNDNNSLTGYLVRFRLDKPAVGSKVSLEEEYLELDDGKEFIEKNHFVLFKESAEIEILGYQCSREGGVISVMSRYLTFITGEQETISFDDILTKESLNVIFRKGLIKSVEFTVAKPISKDPKVDPEDGWTQESFDMLKEAGGTKFTAKIAIESRSLGLLKKAKDNVRKLLRSEHTKRLKVKISGVDEPIDLFAERIHDKIEVNVEDGGIILPESIYQGIRNVKDQKQHHFDANFIEN
;
A
#
# COMPACT_ATOMS: atom_id res chain seq x y z
N MET A 1 35.28 -8.39 -7.16
CA MET A 1 34.20 -7.99 -8.08
C MET A 1 33.18 -7.20 -7.29
N ALA A 2 32.59 -6.13 -7.84
CA ALA A 2 31.56 -5.36 -7.12
C ALA A 2 30.34 -6.26 -6.89
N GLN A 3 29.90 -6.37 -5.64
CA GLN A 3 28.69 -7.12 -5.29
C GLN A 3 27.50 -6.45 -5.96
N ARG A 4 26.72 -7.22 -6.73
CA ARG A 4 25.52 -6.71 -7.38
C ARG A 4 24.45 -6.51 -6.32
N THR A 5 23.80 -5.36 -6.31
CA THR A 5 22.72 -5.06 -5.39
C THR A 5 21.46 -4.64 -6.14
N LYS A 6 20.30 -4.86 -5.52
CA LYS A 6 19.01 -4.42 -6.03
C LYS A 6 18.31 -3.56 -4.98
N LYS A 7 17.70 -2.48 -5.44
CA LYS A 7 16.97 -1.53 -4.59
C LYS A 7 15.48 -1.78 -4.68
N TYR A 8 14.82 -1.80 -3.54
CA TYR A 8 13.36 -1.89 -3.44
C TYR A 8 12.82 -0.75 -2.61
N THR A 9 11.64 -0.25 -2.98
CA THR A 9 10.90 0.67 -2.11
C THR A 9 10.03 -0.13 -1.16
N VAL A 10 10.10 0.20 0.12
CA VAL A 10 9.23 -0.35 1.16
C VAL A 10 8.31 0.76 1.67
N ARG A 11 7.07 0.39 1.97
CA ARG A 11 6.04 1.27 2.54
C ARG A 11 5.35 0.58 3.70
N PHE A 12 4.73 1.37 4.57
CA PHE A 12 4.07 0.87 5.76
C PHE A 12 2.61 1.29 5.81
N TYR A 13 1.76 0.35 6.22
CA TYR A 13 0.32 0.50 6.20
C TYR A 13 -0.32 -0.02 7.48
N LYS A 14 -1.47 0.55 7.83
CA LYS A 14 -2.40 0.02 8.81
C LYS A 14 -3.54 -0.69 8.07
N ALA A 15 -3.88 -1.91 8.48
CA ALA A 15 -5.03 -2.61 7.93
C ALA A 15 -6.36 -2.01 8.44
N ARG A 16 -7.39 -2.05 7.61
CA ARG A 16 -8.76 -1.68 7.95
C ARG A 16 -9.72 -2.72 7.40
N TYR A 17 -10.73 -3.06 8.19
CA TYR A 17 -11.77 -4.02 7.84
C TYR A 17 -13.13 -3.33 7.78
N GLY A 18 -13.90 -3.68 6.75
CA GLY A 18 -15.27 -3.18 6.56
C GLY A 18 -15.36 -1.68 6.28
N ALA A 19 -16.60 -1.22 6.06
CA ALA A 19 -16.91 0.21 5.93
C ALA A 19 -17.05 0.89 7.31
N ASP A 20 -17.42 0.15 8.34
CA ASP A 20 -17.57 0.62 9.73
C ASP A 20 -16.25 0.66 10.51
N GLY A 21 -15.17 0.11 9.95
CA GLY A 21 -13.82 0.20 10.50
C GLY A 21 -13.62 -0.62 11.79
N LYS A 22 -14.48 -1.61 12.08
CA LYS A 22 -14.24 -2.52 13.20
C LYS A 22 -12.96 -3.31 12.97
N ALA A 23 -12.16 -3.48 14.02
CA ALA A 23 -10.87 -4.14 13.93
C ALA A 23 -11.05 -5.64 13.67
N GLY A 24 -10.85 -6.07 12.43
CA GLY A 24 -10.34 -7.41 12.17
C GLY A 24 -8.85 -7.48 12.48
N CYS A 25 -8.31 -8.69 12.56
CA CYS A 25 -6.93 -8.96 12.96
C CYS A 25 -6.23 -9.71 11.82
N LEU A 26 -5.31 -9.04 11.11
CA LEU A 26 -4.57 -9.68 10.00
C LEU A 26 -3.74 -10.85 10.51
N TRP A 27 -3.27 -10.78 11.74
CA TRP A 27 -2.57 -11.86 12.41
C TRP A 27 -3.43 -13.12 12.48
N ASP A 28 -4.69 -12.99 12.87
CA ASP A 28 -5.61 -14.13 12.97
C ASP A 28 -6.00 -14.65 11.58
N LEU A 29 -6.04 -13.78 10.58
CA LEU A 29 -6.27 -14.16 9.18
C LEU A 29 -5.07 -14.91 8.56
N LEU A 30 -3.84 -14.46 8.85
CA LEU A 30 -2.63 -14.93 8.18
C LEU A 30 -1.87 -16.01 8.94
N SER A 31 -1.91 -16.03 10.28
CA SER A 31 -1.19 -17.03 11.08
C SER A 31 -1.61 -18.49 10.80
N PRO A 32 -2.87 -18.82 10.47
CA PRO A 32 -3.23 -20.18 10.06
C PRO A 32 -2.56 -20.62 8.75
N LEU A 33 -2.14 -19.66 7.91
CA LEU A 33 -1.41 -19.94 6.67
C LEU A 33 0.08 -20.26 6.91
N ALA A 34 0.58 -20.07 8.13
CA ALA A 34 1.94 -20.46 8.50
C ALA A 34 2.08 -21.96 8.83
N ALA A 35 0.96 -22.67 8.97
CA ALA A 35 0.97 -24.11 9.18
C ALA A 35 1.62 -24.83 7.99
N LYS A 36 2.37 -25.90 8.30
CA LYS A 36 3.01 -26.73 7.27
C LYS A 36 1.95 -27.26 6.29
N ASP A 37 2.22 -27.13 5.00
CA ASP A 37 1.35 -27.54 3.89
C ASP A 37 0.05 -26.73 3.70
N SER A 38 -0.10 -25.59 4.40
CA SER A 38 -1.21 -24.67 4.14
C SER A 38 -1.02 -23.96 2.80
N LEU A 39 -1.98 -24.13 1.90
CA LEU A 39 -2.03 -23.47 0.59
C LEU A 39 -3.14 -22.42 0.60
N ALA A 40 -2.76 -21.15 0.49
CA ALA A 40 -3.74 -20.07 0.35
C ALA A 40 -4.50 -20.21 -0.98
N LYS A 41 -5.75 -19.76 -1.03
CA LYS A 41 -6.58 -19.79 -2.25
C LYS A 41 -5.94 -18.95 -3.36
N VAL A 42 -6.05 -19.42 -4.60
CA VAL A 42 -5.66 -18.63 -5.78
C VAL A 42 -6.78 -17.66 -6.13
N MET A 43 -6.48 -16.37 -6.21
CA MET A 43 -7.42 -15.35 -6.66
C MET A 43 -7.22 -15.11 -8.17
N PRO A 44 -8.23 -15.42 -9.02
CA PRO A 44 -8.18 -15.04 -10.43
C PRO A 44 -8.32 -13.51 -10.59
N ALA A 45 -7.60 -12.92 -11.54
CA ALA A 45 -7.61 -11.49 -11.78
C ALA A 45 -7.41 -11.19 -13.28
N GLY A 46 -8.48 -11.32 -14.06
CA GLY A 46 -8.41 -11.27 -15.52
C GLY A 46 -7.57 -12.43 -16.02
N ASP A 47 -6.55 -12.13 -16.80
CA ASP A 47 -5.66 -13.15 -17.37
C ASP A 47 -4.53 -13.55 -16.38
N THR A 48 -4.38 -12.88 -15.24
CA THR A 48 -3.37 -13.24 -14.21
C THR A 48 -4.04 -13.83 -12.97
N ALA A 49 -3.26 -14.35 -12.05
CA ALA A 49 -3.75 -14.83 -10.76
C ALA A 49 -2.80 -14.42 -9.64
N TYR A 50 -3.30 -14.46 -8.41
CA TYR A 50 -2.55 -14.11 -7.21
C TYR A 50 -2.67 -15.16 -6.12
N GLN A 51 -1.61 -15.32 -5.31
CA GLN A 51 -1.61 -16.25 -4.16
C GLN A 51 -0.63 -15.79 -3.08
N LEU A 52 -1.04 -15.86 -1.81
CA LEU A 52 -0.12 -15.71 -0.68
C LEU A 52 0.70 -16.98 -0.48
N ARG A 53 2.01 -16.83 -0.29
CA ARG A 53 2.94 -17.94 -0.08
C ARG A 53 4.03 -17.57 0.93
N GLY A 54 4.70 -18.61 1.43
CA GLY A 54 5.88 -18.49 2.28
C GLY A 54 5.60 -17.78 3.60
N ILE A 55 4.40 -17.98 4.14
CA ILE A 55 3.99 -17.38 5.41
C ILE A 55 4.76 -18.06 6.54
N THR A 56 5.50 -17.28 7.33
CA THR A 56 6.26 -17.78 8.48
C THR A 56 6.12 -16.84 9.67
N LEU A 57 6.04 -17.41 10.88
CA LEU A 57 6.14 -16.63 12.11
C LEU A 57 7.61 -16.42 12.48
N SER A 58 7.93 -15.23 12.99
CA SER A 58 9.21 -15.00 13.64
C SER A 58 9.30 -15.73 14.98
N ASN A 59 10.52 -16.02 15.42
CA ASN A 59 10.78 -16.74 16.67
C ASN A 59 10.23 -16.04 17.92
N ASP A 60 10.07 -14.72 17.88
CA ASP A 60 9.51 -13.91 18.95
C ASP A 60 7.97 -13.80 18.89
N ASN A 61 7.32 -14.43 17.91
CA ASN A 61 5.87 -14.37 17.65
C ASN A 61 5.29 -12.95 17.56
N ASN A 62 6.12 -11.94 17.26
CA ASN A 62 5.68 -10.54 17.10
C ASN A 62 5.64 -10.09 15.64
N SER A 63 6.03 -10.97 14.72
CA SER A 63 5.90 -10.69 13.30
C SER A 63 5.63 -11.94 12.49
N LEU A 64 5.02 -11.72 11.33
CA LEU A 64 4.79 -12.72 10.31
C LEU A 64 5.37 -12.20 8.99
N THR A 65 6.12 -13.05 8.29
CA THR A 65 6.68 -12.71 6.97
C THR A 65 5.99 -13.52 5.89
N GLY A 66 6.04 -13.03 4.66
CA GLY A 66 5.56 -13.77 3.51
C GLY A 66 5.64 -12.96 2.23
N TYR A 67 5.05 -13.50 1.17
CA TYR A 67 4.97 -12.78 -0.10
C TYR A 67 3.68 -13.07 -0.84
N LEU A 68 3.19 -12.02 -1.52
CA LEU A 68 2.14 -12.15 -2.53
C LEU A 68 2.80 -12.52 -3.86
N VAL A 69 2.36 -13.61 -4.45
CA VAL A 69 2.75 -14.03 -5.79
C VAL A 69 1.74 -13.51 -6.81
N ARG A 70 2.26 -13.00 -7.93
CA ARG A 70 1.52 -12.84 -9.17
C ARG A 70 2.00 -13.89 -10.17
N PHE A 71 1.07 -14.64 -10.76
CA PHE A 71 1.34 -15.54 -11.88
C PHE A 71 1.33 -14.76 -13.18
N ARG A 72 2.47 -14.73 -13.86
CA ARG A 72 2.69 -13.96 -15.09
C ARG A 72 2.30 -14.80 -16.30
N LEU A 73 1.61 -14.15 -17.22
CA LEU A 73 1.29 -14.69 -18.54
C LEU A 73 2.44 -14.55 -19.52
N ASP A 74 3.24 -13.49 -19.37
CA ASP A 74 4.27 -13.18 -20.33
C ASP A 74 5.41 -14.20 -20.18
N LYS A 75 5.73 -14.87 -21.29
CA LYS A 75 6.89 -15.75 -21.39
C LYS A 75 8.11 -14.89 -21.71
N PRO A 76 9.14 -14.86 -20.84
CA PRO A 76 10.37 -14.16 -21.15
C PRO A 76 11.01 -14.74 -22.42
N ALA A 77 11.37 -13.86 -23.35
CA ALA A 77 12.22 -14.23 -24.47
C ALA A 77 13.64 -14.51 -23.96
N VAL A 78 14.28 -15.50 -24.57
CA VAL A 78 15.69 -15.83 -24.37
C VAL A 78 16.38 -15.85 -25.72
N GLY A 79 17.67 -15.57 -25.71
CA GLY A 79 18.46 -15.44 -26.93
C GLY A 79 19.94 -15.45 -26.63
N SER A 80 20.74 -15.38 -27.69
CA SER A 80 22.19 -15.42 -27.60
C SER A 80 22.81 -14.06 -27.86
N LYS A 81 23.99 -13.80 -27.28
CA LYS A 81 24.78 -12.59 -27.61
C LYS A 81 25.39 -12.64 -29.01
N VAL A 82 25.38 -13.81 -29.65
CA VAL A 82 26.04 -14.04 -30.95
C VAL A 82 25.06 -14.44 -32.07
N SER A 83 23.76 -14.49 -31.77
CA SER A 83 22.69 -14.76 -32.75
C SER A 83 21.57 -13.73 -32.57
N LEU A 84 20.84 -13.46 -33.65
CA LEU A 84 19.62 -12.65 -33.62
C LEU A 84 18.35 -13.51 -33.39
N GLU A 85 18.50 -14.82 -33.29
CA GLU A 85 17.40 -15.73 -32.98
C GLU A 85 16.96 -15.56 -31.53
N GLU A 86 15.65 -15.40 -31.37
CA GLU A 86 14.96 -15.35 -30.08
C GLU A 86 14.02 -16.55 -29.98
N GLU A 87 13.99 -17.16 -28.81
CA GLU A 87 13.02 -18.18 -28.44
C GLU A 87 12.34 -17.80 -27.12
N TYR A 88 11.26 -18.48 -26.76
CA TYR A 88 10.57 -18.23 -25.49
C TYR A 88 10.88 -19.35 -24.51
N LEU A 89 11.11 -18.99 -23.26
CA LEU A 89 11.35 -19.98 -22.22
C LEU A 89 10.07 -20.79 -21.96
N GLU A 90 10.08 -22.06 -22.35
CA GLU A 90 9.00 -23.01 -22.08
C GLU A 90 9.12 -23.59 -20.67
N LEU A 91 7.96 -23.82 -20.04
CA LEU A 91 7.84 -24.38 -18.70
C LEU A 91 7.05 -25.68 -18.77
N ASP A 92 7.29 -26.59 -17.81
CA ASP A 92 6.48 -27.82 -17.70
C ASP A 92 5.01 -27.50 -17.43
N ASP A 93 4.12 -28.42 -17.80
CA ASP A 93 2.68 -28.29 -17.57
C ASP A 93 2.34 -27.90 -16.13
N GLY A 94 1.53 -26.86 -15.97
CA GLY A 94 1.09 -26.32 -14.68
C GLY A 94 2.12 -25.41 -13.98
N LYS A 95 3.26 -25.10 -14.60
CA LYS A 95 4.21 -24.09 -14.10
C LYS A 95 4.00 -22.75 -14.78
N GLU A 96 4.13 -21.68 -14.00
CA GLU A 96 4.00 -20.30 -14.47
C GLU A 96 5.16 -19.45 -13.95
N PHE A 97 5.50 -18.40 -14.69
CA PHE A 97 6.42 -17.39 -14.20
C PHE A 97 5.80 -16.63 -13.03
N ILE A 98 6.59 -16.34 -12.00
CA ILE A 98 6.09 -15.67 -10.81
C ILE A 98 6.83 -14.36 -10.53
N GLU A 99 6.06 -13.35 -10.10
CA GLU A 99 6.58 -12.16 -9.44
C GLU A 99 6.23 -12.21 -7.96
N LYS A 100 7.17 -11.82 -7.09
CA LYS A 100 7.01 -11.85 -5.62
C LYS A 100 7.05 -10.44 -5.03
N ASN A 101 6.07 -10.13 -4.21
CA ASN A 101 6.02 -8.95 -3.37
C ASN A 101 6.05 -9.34 -1.90
N HIS A 102 7.20 -9.12 -1.27
CA HIS A 102 7.46 -9.53 0.11
C HIS A 102 6.84 -8.55 1.11
N PHE A 103 6.46 -9.06 2.27
CA PHE A 103 5.93 -8.25 3.36
C PHE A 103 6.35 -8.79 4.73
N VAL A 104 6.27 -7.91 5.72
CA VAL A 104 6.34 -8.24 7.14
C VAL A 104 5.14 -7.61 7.83
N LEU A 105 4.31 -8.42 8.47
CA LEU A 105 3.27 -7.97 9.39
C LEU A 105 3.86 -7.91 10.79
N PHE A 106 3.82 -6.75 11.41
CA PHE A 106 4.27 -6.51 12.79
C PHE A 106 3.06 -6.41 13.70
N LYS A 107 3.08 -7.16 14.80
CA LYS A 107 2.11 -7.07 15.88
C LYS A 107 2.69 -6.18 16.98
N GLU A 108 2.37 -4.88 16.95
CA GLU A 108 2.87 -3.92 17.93
C GLU A 108 2.16 -4.05 19.28
N SER A 109 0.87 -4.35 19.24
CA SER A 109 0.04 -4.59 20.42
C SER A 109 -1.11 -5.55 20.06
N ALA A 110 -2.00 -5.81 21.00
CA ALA A 110 -3.21 -6.60 20.74
C ALA A 110 -4.13 -5.94 19.69
N GLU A 111 -4.06 -4.62 19.52
CA GLU A 111 -4.97 -3.85 18.66
C GLU A 111 -4.27 -3.16 17.48
N ILE A 112 -2.94 -3.21 17.42
CA ILE A 112 -2.15 -2.47 16.45
C ILE A 112 -1.27 -3.42 15.65
N GLU A 113 -1.57 -3.45 14.35
CA GLU A 113 -0.80 -4.18 13.35
C GLU A 113 -0.27 -3.20 12.29
N ILE A 114 0.98 -3.42 11.89
CA ILE A 114 1.65 -2.64 10.85
C ILE A 114 2.09 -3.61 9.75
N LEU A 115 1.69 -3.35 8.51
CA LEU A 115 2.18 -4.08 7.35
C LEU A 115 3.30 -3.30 6.67
N GLY A 116 4.53 -3.80 6.75
CA GLY A 116 5.63 -3.37 5.90
C GLY A 116 5.60 -4.14 4.57
N TYR A 117 5.51 -3.44 3.44
CA TYR A 117 5.28 -4.06 2.13
C TYR A 117 6.28 -3.58 1.09
N GLN A 118 6.89 -4.54 0.38
CA GLN A 118 7.79 -4.29 -0.75
C GLN A 118 6.98 -3.89 -1.99
N CYS A 119 7.11 -2.63 -2.39
CA CYS A 119 6.45 -2.10 -3.58
C CYS A 119 7.18 -2.54 -4.85
N SER A 120 6.45 -3.09 -5.82
CA SER A 120 6.92 -3.25 -7.21
C SER A 120 6.15 -2.33 -8.15
N ARG A 121 6.72 -2.06 -9.34
CA ARG A 121 6.10 -1.17 -10.34
C ARG A 121 4.89 -1.80 -11.03
N GLU A 122 4.86 -3.13 -11.13
CA GLU A 122 3.83 -3.88 -11.85
C GLU A 122 3.24 -4.94 -10.93
N GLY A 123 1.91 -5.08 -10.90
CA GLY A 123 1.24 -6.21 -10.23
C GLY A 123 1.28 -6.27 -8.69
N GLY A 124 2.22 -5.58 -8.06
CA GLY A 124 2.48 -5.61 -6.61
C GLY A 124 2.27 -4.28 -5.91
N VAL A 125 1.17 -3.61 -6.25
CA VAL A 125 0.68 -2.44 -5.50
C VAL A 125 -0.17 -2.91 -4.34
N ILE A 126 -0.17 -2.17 -3.23
CA ILE A 126 -0.86 -2.55 -2.00
C ILE A 126 -2.37 -2.82 -2.20
N SER A 127 -3.02 -2.17 -3.17
CA SER A 127 -4.43 -2.41 -3.50
C SER A 127 -4.69 -3.83 -4.05
N VAL A 128 -3.68 -4.48 -4.64
CA VAL A 128 -3.79 -5.89 -5.03
C VAL A 128 -3.83 -6.79 -3.80
N MET A 129 -3.00 -6.50 -2.79
CA MET A 129 -3.05 -7.18 -1.49
C MET A 129 -4.41 -6.98 -0.83
N SER A 130 -4.96 -5.76 -0.82
CA SER A 130 -6.31 -5.47 -0.33
C SER A 130 -7.38 -6.35 -0.99
N ARG A 131 -7.39 -6.41 -2.32
CA ARG A 131 -8.34 -7.23 -3.07
C ARG A 131 -8.16 -8.72 -2.79
N TYR A 132 -6.91 -9.19 -2.73
CA TYR A 132 -6.61 -10.58 -2.41
C TYR A 132 -7.10 -10.96 -1.01
N LEU A 133 -6.82 -10.13 0.00
CA LEU A 133 -7.25 -10.38 1.37
C LEU A 133 -8.78 -10.38 1.49
N THR A 134 -9.45 -9.45 0.79
CA THR A 134 -10.92 -9.41 0.66
C THR A 134 -11.48 -10.67 -0.02
N PHE A 135 -10.78 -11.19 -1.03
CA PHE A 135 -11.19 -12.41 -1.73
C PHE A 135 -11.08 -13.65 -0.83
N ILE A 136 -9.98 -13.81 -0.08
CA ILE A 136 -9.80 -15.00 0.76
C ILE A 136 -10.78 -15.06 1.94
N THR A 137 -11.31 -13.91 2.39
CA THR A 137 -12.40 -13.82 3.37
C THR A 137 -13.79 -14.05 2.75
N GLY A 138 -13.87 -14.40 1.46
CA GLY A 138 -15.13 -14.63 0.76
C GLY A 138 -15.94 -13.36 0.55
N GLU A 139 -15.27 -12.19 0.49
CA GLU A 139 -15.86 -10.86 0.31
C GLU A 139 -16.82 -10.41 1.44
N GLN A 140 -16.84 -11.15 2.55
CA GLN A 140 -17.63 -10.80 3.74
C GLN A 140 -17.11 -9.50 4.38
N GLU A 141 -15.79 -9.27 4.31
CA GLU A 141 -15.14 -8.08 4.83
C GLU A 141 -14.25 -7.47 3.74
N THR A 142 -14.42 -6.18 3.49
CA THR A 142 -13.50 -5.43 2.61
C THR A 142 -12.28 -5.03 3.43
N ILE A 143 -11.10 -5.50 3.00
CA ILE A 143 -9.83 -5.20 3.65
C ILE A 143 -9.10 -4.13 2.84
N SER A 144 -8.84 -2.98 3.46
CA SER A 144 -8.07 -1.88 2.87
C SER A 144 -6.83 -1.57 3.71
N PHE A 145 -5.91 -0.79 3.13
CA PHE A 145 -4.67 -0.37 3.78
C PHE A 145 -4.58 1.15 3.81
N ASP A 146 -4.56 1.71 5.01
CA ASP A 146 -4.34 3.13 5.25
C ASP A 146 -2.82 3.38 5.32
N ASP A 147 -2.36 4.45 4.66
CA ASP A 147 -0.97 4.88 4.80
C ASP A 147 -0.68 5.39 6.21
N ILE A 148 0.53 5.12 6.68
CA ILE A 148 1.05 5.70 7.92
C ILE A 148 1.88 6.93 7.55
N LEU A 149 1.58 8.09 8.17
CA LEU A 149 2.24 9.36 7.88
C LEU A 149 3.44 9.62 8.79
N THR A 150 4.33 10.52 8.37
CA THR A 150 5.40 11.06 9.23
C THR A 150 4.81 11.79 10.44
N LYS A 151 5.56 11.76 11.56
CA LYS A 151 5.20 12.44 12.81
C LYS A 151 4.98 13.94 12.60
N GLU A 152 5.82 14.54 11.78
CA GLU A 152 5.85 15.96 11.45
C GLU A 152 4.53 16.35 10.77
N SER A 153 4.15 15.60 9.74
CA SER A 153 2.91 15.85 9.00
C SER A 153 1.65 15.64 9.83
N LEU A 154 1.61 14.62 10.70
CA LEU A 154 0.49 14.43 11.63
C LEU A 154 0.34 15.61 12.59
N ASN A 155 1.44 16.05 13.19
CA ASN A 155 1.45 17.16 14.14
C ASN A 155 1.05 18.47 13.46
N VAL A 156 1.63 18.75 12.29
CA VAL A 156 1.41 19.99 11.56
C VAL A 156 -0.01 20.05 11.00
N ILE A 157 -0.55 18.97 10.42
CA ILE A 157 -1.84 19.02 9.72
C ILE A 157 -3.01 18.75 10.65
N PHE A 158 -2.94 17.69 11.45
CA PHE A 158 -4.09 17.22 12.20
C PHE A 158 -4.15 17.79 13.62
N ARG A 159 -3.01 17.98 14.30
CA ARG A 159 -2.99 18.45 15.69
C ARG A 159 -2.94 19.97 15.84
N LYS A 160 -2.03 20.67 15.15
CA LYS A 160 -1.76 22.11 15.40
C LYS A 160 -2.19 23.05 14.28
N GLY A 161 -2.18 22.60 13.03
CA GLY A 161 -2.32 23.49 11.87
C GLY A 161 -3.72 24.04 11.64
N LEU A 162 -3.77 25.32 11.30
CA LEU A 162 -4.89 25.95 10.61
C LEU A 162 -4.75 25.69 9.12
N ILE A 163 -5.63 24.86 8.55
CA ILE A 163 -5.63 24.56 7.12
C ILE A 163 -6.05 25.81 6.35
N LYS A 164 -5.19 26.29 5.46
CA LYS A 164 -5.41 27.45 4.58
C LYS A 164 -5.96 27.06 3.22
N SER A 165 -5.49 25.92 2.69
CA SER A 165 -6.09 25.33 1.50
C SER A 165 -5.91 23.81 1.46
N VAL A 166 -6.80 23.14 0.76
CA VAL A 166 -6.68 21.73 0.36
C VAL A 166 -6.77 21.68 -1.16
N GLU A 167 -5.78 21.08 -1.80
CA GLU A 167 -5.80 20.78 -3.24
C GLU A 167 -5.75 19.27 -3.41
N PHE A 168 -6.65 18.71 -4.19
CA PHE A 168 -6.73 17.27 -4.37
C PHE A 168 -7.12 16.89 -5.79
N THR A 169 -6.70 15.69 -6.20
CA THR A 169 -7.06 15.09 -7.48
C THR A 169 -7.68 13.73 -7.25
N VAL A 170 -8.89 13.50 -7.76
CA VAL A 170 -9.57 12.20 -7.77
C VAL A 170 -9.59 11.67 -9.20
N ALA A 171 -9.24 10.40 -9.39
CA ALA A 171 -9.35 9.73 -10.69
C ALA A 171 -10.63 8.91 -10.78
N LYS A 172 -11.19 8.81 -12.00
CA LYS A 172 -12.33 7.95 -12.28
C LYS A 172 -12.05 6.51 -11.82
N PRO A 173 -13.02 5.84 -11.18
CA PRO A 173 -12.86 4.44 -10.80
C PRO A 173 -12.75 3.56 -12.04
N ILE A 174 -11.90 2.53 -11.93
CA ILE A 174 -11.69 1.55 -13.00
C ILE A 174 -12.78 0.47 -12.96
N SER A 175 -13.31 0.16 -11.76
CA SER A 175 -14.42 -0.78 -11.60
C SER A 175 -15.75 -0.17 -12.03
N LYS A 176 -16.66 -1.04 -12.51
CA LYS A 176 -18.05 -0.66 -12.83
C LYS A 176 -18.87 -0.30 -11.59
N ASP A 177 -18.51 -0.88 -10.44
CA ASP A 177 -19.10 -0.62 -9.14
C ASP A 177 -17.99 -0.26 -8.13
N PRO A 178 -17.62 1.03 -8.03
CA PRO A 178 -16.61 1.48 -7.08
C PRO A 178 -17.18 1.51 -5.66
N LYS A 179 -16.51 0.79 -4.75
CA LYS A 179 -16.80 0.89 -3.32
C LYS A 179 -16.19 2.18 -2.78
N VAL A 180 -16.95 3.26 -2.83
CA VAL A 180 -16.60 4.53 -2.16
C VAL A 180 -17.10 4.48 -0.73
N ASP A 181 -16.31 5.00 0.20
CA ASP A 181 -16.79 5.24 1.57
C ASP A 181 -17.98 6.22 1.49
N PRO A 182 -19.20 5.83 1.91
CA PRO A 182 -20.39 6.68 1.79
C PRO A 182 -20.26 7.97 2.59
N GLU A 183 -19.35 8.02 3.58
CA GLU A 183 -19.04 9.21 4.34
C GLU A 183 -18.06 10.14 3.59
N ASP A 184 -17.37 9.69 2.55
CA ASP A 184 -16.45 10.49 1.73
C ASP A 184 -17.19 11.28 0.64
N GLY A 185 -17.89 12.33 1.10
CA GLY A 185 -18.63 13.24 0.22
C GLY A 185 -17.76 13.89 -0.85
N TRP A 186 -16.50 14.22 -0.57
CA TRP A 186 -15.64 14.88 -1.57
C TRP A 186 -15.22 13.92 -2.69
N THR A 187 -14.91 12.66 -2.39
CA THR A 187 -14.67 11.66 -3.45
C THR A 187 -15.96 11.40 -4.25
N GLN A 188 -17.10 11.26 -3.58
CA GLN A 188 -18.39 10.99 -4.22
C GLN A 188 -18.82 12.15 -5.16
N GLU A 189 -18.78 13.38 -4.68
CA GLU A 189 -19.07 14.58 -5.49
C GLU A 189 -18.12 14.68 -6.70
N SER A 190 -16.83 14.35 -6.50
CA SER A 190 -15.86 14.31 -7.60
C SER A 190 -16.23 13.28 -8.67
N PHE A 191 -16.77 12.13 -8.27
CA PHE A 191 -17.22 11.09 -9.20
C PHE A 191 -18.45 11.50 -9.98
N ASP A 192 -19.41 12.13 -9.31
CA ASP A 192 -20.63 12.62 -9.95
C ASP A 192 -20.28 13.66 -11.02
N MET A 193 -19.41 14.62 -10.70
CA MET A 193 -18.89 15.59 -11.68
C MET A 193 -18.14 14.92 -12.84
N LEU A 194 -17.34 13.88 -12.57
CA LEU A 194 -16.65 13.14 -13.63
C LEU A 194 -17.61 12.40 -14.55
N LYS A 195 -18.66 11.79 -13.99
CA LYS A 195 -19.68 11.06 -14.73
C LYS A 195 -20.46 12.01 -15.63
N GLU A 196 -20.89 13.15 -15.11
CA GLU A 196 -21.62 14.17 -15.87
C GLU A 196 -20.77 14.80 -16.98
N ALA A 197 -19.50 15.11 -16.69
CA ALA A 197 -18.60 15.73 -17.66
C ALA A 197 -17.97 14.73 -18.65
N GLY A 198 -18.18 13.43 -18.48
CA GLY A 198 -17.45 12.40 -19.25
C GLY A 198 -15.94 12.39 -18.98
N GLY A 199 -15.51 12.91 -17.84
CA GLY A 199 -14.10 13.10 -17.48
C GLY A 199 -13.44 11.84 -16.91
N THR A 200 -12.10 11.88 -16.80
CA THR A 200 -11.29 10.81 -16.20
C THR A 200 -10.52 11.23 -14.94
N LYS A 201 -10.39 12.54 -14.70
CA LYS A 201 -9.71 13.12 -13.53
C LYS A 201 -10.38 14.42 -13.10
N PHE A 202 -10.66 14.54 -11.81
CA PHE A 202 -11.18 15.75 -11.18
C PHE A 202 -10.10 16.36 -10.30
N THR A 203 -9.90 17.67 -10.36
CA THR A 203 -8.96 18.38 -9.48
C THR A 203 -9.65 19.60 -8.90
N ALA A 204 -9.61 19.75 -7.59
CA ALA A 204 -10.19 20.86 -6.88
C ALA A 204 -9.19 21.47 -5.91
N LYS A 205 -9.33 22.79 -5.69
CA LYS A 205 -8.61 23.54 -4.66
C LYS A 205 -9.60 24.38 -3.87
N ILE A 206 -9.67 24.12 -2.57
CA ILE A 206 -10.50 24.86 -1.62
C ILE A 206 -9.57 25.68 -0.75
N ALA A 207 -9.76 27.00 -0.68
CA ALA A 207 -8.87 27.91 0.03
C ALA A 207 -9.63 28.98 0.81
N ILE A 208 -9.01 29.50 1.86
CA ILE A 208 -9.49 30.66 2.62
C ILE A 208 -8.41 31.75 2.69
N GLU A 209 -8.76 32.99 2.36
CA GLU A 209 -7.81 34.12 2.33
C GLU A 209 -7.62 34.81 3.68
N SER A 210 -8.48 34.55 4.67
CA SER A 210 -8.40 35.17 6.01
C SER A 210 -7.07 34.91 6.71
N ARG A 211 -6.40 35.91 7.25
CA ARG A 211 -5.11 35.71 7.97
C ARG A 211 -5.25 34.92 9.27
N SER A 212 -6.37 35.06 9.97
CA SER A 212 -6.59 34.47 11.30
C SER A 212 -7.41 33.18 11.27
N LEU A 213 -8.14 32.91 10.18
CA LEU A 213 -9.03 31.75 10.08
C LEU A 213 -8.47 30.68 9.12
N GLY A 214 -8.73 29.42 9.48
CA GLY A 214 -8.56 28.26 8.61
C GLY A 214 -9.88 27.81 7.98
N LEU A 215 -9.80 26.83 7.09
CA LEU A 215 -10.95 26.06 6.66
C LEU A 215 -11.64 25.42 7.87
N LEU A 216 -12.94 25.17 7.74
CA LEU A 216 -13.77 24.57 8.79
C LEU A 216 -13.20 23.23 9.25
N LYS A 217 -13.51 22.83 10.50
CA LYS A 217 -13.05 21.56 11.08
C LYS A 217 -13.33 20.35 10.17
N LYS A 218 -14.48 20.34 9.49
CA LYS A 218 -14.87 19.31 8.50
C LYS A 218 -13.83 19.12 7.38
N ALA A 219 -13.04 20.14 7.04
CA ALA A 219 -11.97 20.01 6.06
C ALA A 219 -10.88 19.03 6.51
N LYS A 220 -10.54 18.99 7.81
CA LYS A 220 -9.58 17.99 8.34
C LYS A 220 -10.13 16.57 8.19
N ASP A 221 -11.42 16.38 8.45
CA ASP A 221 -12.07 15.08 8.34
C ASP A 221 -12.13 14.62 6.87
N ASN A 222 -12.47 15.53 5.95
CA ASN A 222 -12.43 15.23 4.51
C ASN A 222 -11.01 14.99 3.99
N VAL A 223 -9.99 15.69 4.50
CA VAL A 223 -8.59 15.39 4.19
C VAL A 223 -8.22 13.96 4.62
N ARG A 224 -8.70 13.50 5.79
CA ARG A 224 -8.48 12.10 6.22
C ARG A 224 -9.18 11.11 5.29
N LYS A 225 -10.42 11.39 4.88
CA LYS A 225 -11.19 10.54 3.96
C LYS A 225 -10.51 10.46 2.59
N LEU A 226 -10.13 11.61 2.02
CA LEU A 226 -9.35 11.67 0.78
C LEU A 226 -8.02 10.93 0.85
N LEU A 227 -7.30 11.02 1.97
CA LEU A 227 -6.03 10.31 2.16
C LEU A 227 -6.20 8.79 2.10
N ARG A 228 -7.35 8.28 2.56
CA ARG A 228 -7.72 6.86 2.58
C ARG A 228 -8.31 6.36 1.25
N SER A 229 -8.87 7.27 0.46
CA SER A 229 -9.51 6.93 -0.81
C SER A 229 -8.47 6.44 -1.83
N GLU A 230 -8.65 5.23 -2.36
CA GLU A 230 -7.80 4.66 -3.42
C GLU A 230 -7.86 5.46 -4.74
N HIS A 231 -8.89 6.30 -4.86
CA HIS A 231 -9.15 7.12 -6.03
C HIS A 231 -8.42 8.47 -5.98
N THR A 232 -7.99 8.92 -4.80
CA THR A 232 -7.22 10.14 -4.64
C THR A 232 -5.79 9.94 -5.13
N LYS A 233 -5.37 10.74 -6.12
CA LYS A 233 -4.05 10.67 -6.76
C LYS A 233 -3.11 11.80 -6.34
N ARG A 234 -3.66 12.89 -5.81
CA ARG A 234 -2.91 13.99 -5.21
C ARG A 234 -3.68 14.54 -4.02
N LEU A 235 -2.99 14.89 -2.95
CA LEU A 235 -3.56 15.57 -1.81
C LEU A 235 -2.51 16.49 -1.18
N LYS A 236 -2.68 17.80 -1.38
CA LYS A 236 -1.81 18.84 -0.84
C LYS A 236 -2.57 19.70 0.16
N VAL A 237 -1.96 19.96 1.30
CA VAL A 237 -2.54 20.78 2.37
C VAL A 237 -1.60 21.94 2.68
N LYS A 238 -2.10 23.18 2.51
CA LYS A 238 -1.39 24.39 2.95
C LYS A 238 -1.81 24.69 4.37
N ILE A 239 -0.85 24.83 5.28
CA ILE A 239 -1.06 25.22 6.67
C ILE A 239 -0.59 26.65 6.89
N SER A 240 -1.24 27.38 7.80
CA SER A 240 -0.80 28.72 8.19
C SER A 240 0.62 28.70 8.75
N GLY A 241 1.49 29.60 8.27
CA GLY A 241 2.89 29.68 8.71
C GLY A 241 3.84 28.66 8.10
N VAL A 242 3.37 27.83 7.15
CA VAL A 242 4.23 26.94 6.35
C VAL A 242 4.33 27.51 4.93
N ASP A 243 5.55 27.66 4.40
CA ASP A 243 5.81 28.36 3.12
C ASP A 243 5.34 27.59 1.88
N GLU A 244 5.36 26.27 1.91
CA GLU A 244 4.92 25.41 0.81
C GLU A 244 3.77 24.50 1.23
N PRO A 245 2.81 24.17 0.33
CA PRO A 245 1.82 23.13 0.61
C PRO A 245 2.49 21.78 0.84
N ILE A 246 2.02 21.07 1.87
CA ILE A 246 2.51 19.73 2.23
C ILE A 246 1.81 18.70 1.34
N ASP A 247 2.57 17.90 0.60
CA ASP A 247 2.02 16.78 -0.19
C ASP A 247 1.87 15.54 0.71
N LEU A 248 0.65 15.25 1.12
CA LEU A 248 0.37 14.18 2.08
C LEU A 248 0.77 12.79 1.58
N PHE A 249 0.88 12.58 0.26
CA PHE A 249 1.35 11.32 -0.28
C PHE A 249 2.88 11.21 -0.32
N ALA A 250 3.60 12.33 -0.33
CA ALA A 250 5.05 12.35 -0.11
C ALA A 250 5.41 12.08 1.35
N GLU A 251 4.50 12.44 2.27
CA GLU A 251 4.66 12.33 3.73
C GLU A 251 4.32 10.95 4.30
N ARG A 252 4.09 9.96 3.44
CA ARG A 252 3.91 8.56 3.84
C ARG A 252 5.24 7.97 4.31
N ILE A 253 5.23 7.14 5.35
CA ILE A 253 6.43 6.42 5.77
C ILE A 253 6.82 5.42 4.67
N HIS A 254 7.96 5.68 4.05
CA HIS A 254 8.56 4.81 3.04
C HIS A 254 10.08 4.92 3.09
N ASP A 255 10.79 3.92 2.58
CA ASP A 255 12.24 4.00 2.35
C ASP A 255 12.69 3.07 1.23
N LYS A 256 13.98 3.12 0.89
CA LYS A 256 14.63 2.16 0.01
C LYS A 256 15.45 1.19 0.82
N ILE A 257 15.26 -0.10 0.55
CA ILE A 257 16.15 -1.16 1.01
C ILE A 257 17.07 -1.57 -0.14
N GLU A 258 18.30 -1.93 0.18
CA GLU A 258 19.27 -2.47 -0.76
C GLU A 258 19.59 -3.91 -0.35
N VAL A 259 19.47 -4.85 -1.28
CA VAL A 259 19.74 -6.26 -1.02
C VAL A 259 20.76 -6.80 -2.01
N ASN A 260 21.57 -7.73 -1.54
CA ASN A 260 22.57 -8.40 -2.36
C ASN A 260 21.89 -9.35 -3.36
N VAL A 261 22.45 -9.40 -4.56
CA VAL A 261 22.08 -10.33 -5.62
C VAL A 261 23.17 -11.38 -5.69
N GLU A 262 22.80 -12.61 -5.37
CA GLU A 262 23.69 -13.78 -5.46
C GLU A 262 23.88 -14.20 -6.93
N ASP A 263 24.80 -15.15 -7.12
CA ASP A 263 25.04 -15.74 -8.44
C ASP A 263 23.73 -16.30 -9.03
N GLY A 264 23.57 -16.14 -10.35
CA GLY A 264 22.32 -16.48 -11.03
C GLY A 264 21.18 -15.46 -10.83
N GLY A 265 21.42 -14.33 -10.17
CA GLY A 265 20.39 -13.30 -9.99
C GLY A 265 19.44 -13.57 -8.83
N ILE A 266 19.82 -14.49 -7.93
CA ILE A 266 19.00 -14.92 -6.80
C ILE A 266 19.01 -13.85 -5.72
N ILE A 267 17.84 -13.60 -5.12
CA ILE A 267 17.68 -12.69 -3.98
C ILE A 267 17.04 -13.47 -2.85
N LEU A 268 17.71 -13.52 -1.72
CA LEU A 268 17.21 -14.20 -0.53
C LEU A 268 16.04 -13.40 0.08
N PRO A 269 14.86 -14.00 0.29
CA PRO A 269 13.73 -13.33 0.93
C PRO A 269 14.07 -12.74 2.30
N GLU A 270 14.92 -13.43 3.07
CA GLU A 270 15.32 -12.98 4.40
C GLU A 270 16.02 -11.63 4.38
N SER A 271 16.84 -11.35 3.36
CA SER A 271 17.47 -10.03 3.20
C SER A 271 16.45 -8.92 2.96
N ILE A 272 15.34 -9.23 2.29
CA ILE A 272 14.23 -8.27 2.09
C ILE A 272 13.47 -8.07 3.40
N TYR A 273 13.15 -9.14 4.11
CA TYR A 273 12.45 -9.06 5.40
C TYR A 273 13.27 -8.27 6.43
N GLN A 274 14.57 -8.54 6.55
CA GLN A 274 15.46 -7.79 7.43
C GLN A 274 15.55 -6.32 7.01
N GLY A 275 15.58 -6.03 5.70
CA GLY A 275 15.52 -4.66 5.20
C GLY A 275 14.24 -3.93 5.65
N ILE A 276 13.07 -4.58 5.57
CA ILE A 276 11.79 -4.01 6.03
C ILE A 276 11.84 -3.74 7.55
N ARG A 277 12.36 -4.68 8.34
CA ARG A 277 12.53 -4.52 9.80
C ARG A 277 13.42 -3.33 10.13
N ASN A 278 14.59 -3.24 9.51
CA ASN A 278 15.54 -2.15 9.73
C ASN A 278 14.91 -0.77 9.46
N VAL A 279 14.14 -0.66 8.37
CA VAL A 279 13.45 0.60 8.05
C VAL A 279 12.38 0.93 9.11
N LYS A 280 11.64 -0.08 9.58
CA LYS A 280 10.66 0.12 10.67
C LYS A 280 11.35 0.63 11.93
N ASP A 281 12.43 -0.03 12.37
CA ASP A 281 13.16 0.32 13.59
C ASP A 281 13.73 1.74 13.51
N GLN A 282 14.35 2.10 12.37
CA GLN A 282 14.85 3.46 12.12
C GLN A 282 13.76 4.52 12.19
N LYS A 283 12.52 4.16 11.83
CA LYS A 283 11.37 5.06 11.77
C LYS A 283 10.38 4.87 12.92
N GLN A 284 10.76 4.16 13.99
CA GLN A 284 9.87 3.82 15.12
C GLN A 284 9.16 5.06 15.68
N HIS A 285 9.88 6.16 15.85
CA HIS A 285 9.36 7.44 16.34
C HIS A 285 8.20 8.03 15.50
N HIS A 286 8.11 7.71 14.21
CA HIS A 286 6.97 8.08 13.38
C HIS A 286 5.76 7.18 13.67
N PHE A 287 5.97 5.88 13.79
CA PHE A 287 4.90 4.93 14.15
C PHE A 287 4.32 5.27 15.52
N ASP A 288 5.14 5.48 16.54
CA ASP A 288 4.69 5.87 17.88
C ASP A 288 3.78 7.11 17.82
N ALA A 289 4.13 8.11 17.00
CA ALA A 289 3.31 9.31 16.84
C ALA A 289 1.93 9.08 16.20
N ASN A 290 1.78 8.04 15.38
CA ASN A 290 0.52 7.60 14.78
C ASN A 290 -0.36 6.80 15.75
N PHE A 291 0.24 6.18 16.77
CA PHE A 291 -0.41 5.21 17.65
C PHE A 291 -0.51 5.63 19.12
N ILE A 292 0.11 6.74 19.53
CA ILE A 292 -0.22 7.40 20.79
C ILE A 292 -1.71 7.77 20.75
N GLU A 293 -2.47 7.13 21.63
CA GLU A 293 -3.92 7.29 21.83
C GLU A 293 -4.32 8.78 21.88
N ASN A 294 -5.47 9.08 21.26
CA ASN A 294 -6.29 10.23 21.67
C ASN A 294 -7.25 9.74 22.75
#